data_AF-A0A7C2TLN8-F1
#
_entry.id   AF-A0A7C2TLN8-F1
#
_cell.length_a   1.000
_cell.length_b   1.000
_cell.length_c   1.000
_cell.angle_alpha   90.00
_cell.angle_beta   90.00
_cell.angle_gamma   90.00
#
_symmetry.space_group_name_H-M   'P 1'
#
loop_
_entity.id
_entity.type
_entity.pdbx_description
1 polymer ?
#
loop_
_entity_poly.entity_id
_entity_poly.type
_entity_poly.pdbx_seq_one_letter_code
_entity_poly.pdbx_strand_id
1 'polypeptide(L)'
;MVNKQVGIVVFTAVEVVTLVVWLIFALEASDAFFSILAVLVLIGGLTLEHLITYNVIHKRSLFDFRGLPVGQKAVVSLIETGIWVVWLVIARQDIAGGFEHIIAAVVLFGLLIIEHTISDNVFTGRKLFERLADKRTIGFSIVEAAGAAIWLVLIDVDLAILGVIVLAIASFLEHNLAVNLALREDPQQLR
;
A
#
# COMPACT_ATOMS: atom_id res chain seq x y z
N MET A 1 16.02 15.56 12.06
CA MET A 1 15.79 14.15 11.70
C MET A 1 14.44 13.75 12.25
N VAL A 2 13.65 13.03 11.46
CA VAL A 2 12.30 12.61 11.84
C VAL A 2 12.38 11.40 12.78
N ASN A 3 11.56 11.40 13.83
CA ASN A 3 11.38 10.20 14.64
C ASN A 3 10.72 9.12 13.78
N LYS A 4 11.38 7.97 13.60
CA LYS A 4 10.90 6.85 12.79
C LYS A 4 9.44 6.50 13.06
N GLN A 5 9.06 6.38 14.34
CA GLN A 5 7.70 5.99 14.71
C GLN A 5 6.68 7.05 14.33
N VAL A 6 7.02 8.33 14.50
CA VAL A 6 6.18 9.44 14.03
C VAL A 6 6.03 9.37 12.50
N GLY A 7 7.10 9.07 11.78
CA GLY A 7 7.04 8.92 10.34
C GLY A 7 6.12 7.79 9.91
N ILE A 8 6.27 6.60 10.50
CA ILE A 8 5.41 5.44 10.24
C ILE A 8 3.94 5.79 10.47
N VAL A 9 3.61 6.41 11.60
CA VAL A 9 2.23 6.84 11.87
C VAL A 9 1.72 7.80 10.80
N VAL A 10 2.53 8.76 10.35
CA VAL A 10 2.11 9.76 9.37
C VAL A 10 1.82 9.13 8.01
N PHE A 11 2.73 8.33 7.44
CA PHE A 11 2.48 7.74 6.12
C PHE A 11 1.43 6.63 6.17
N THR A 12 1.31 5.89 7.29
CA THR A 12 0.16 5.00 7.53
C THR A 12 -1.16 5.77 7.48
N ALA A 13 -1.25 6.93 8.14
CA ALA A 13 -2.47 7.72 8.12
C ALA A 13 -2.78 8.24 6.70
N VAL A 14 -1.77 8.61 5.93
CA VAL A 14 -1.94 9.02 4.51
C VAL A 14 -2.50 7.86 3.69
N GLU A 15 -1.93 6.67 3.80
CA GLU A 15 -2.38 5.48 3.09
C GLU A 15 -3.83 5.11 3.45
N VAL A 16 -4.14 4.99 4.75
CA VAL A 16 -5.49 4.65 5.24
C VAL A 16 -6.53 5.64 4.74
N VAL A 17 -6.25 6.95 4.84
CA VAL A 17 -7.16 7.98 4.32
C VAL A 17 -7.32 7.85 2.80
N THR A 18 -6.23 7.59 2.09
CA THR A 18 -6.24 7.39 0.64
C THR A 18 -7.14 6.22 0.26
N LEU A 19 -6.94 5.06 0.88
CA LEU A 19 -7.72 3.86 0.62
C LEU A 19 -9.20 4.03 0.96
N VAL A 20 -9.52 4.70 2.08
CA VAL A 20 -10.91 4.99 2.45
C VAL A 20 -11.59 5.92 1.44
N VAL A 21 -10.95 7.03 1.08
CA VAL A 21 -11.50 7.99 0.11
C VAL A 21 -11.61 7.37 -1.29
N TRP A 22 -10.60 6.60 -1.70
CA TRP A 22 -10.64 5.82 -2.92
C TRP A 22 -11.83 4.88 -2.95
N LEU A 23 -12.03 4.09 -1.89
CA LEU A 23 -13.12 3.11 -1.84
C LEU A 23 -14.50 3.79 -1.89
N ILE A 24 -14.67 4.94 -1.22
CA ILE A 24 -15.92 5.73 -1.31
C ILE A 24 -16.23 6.09 -2.77
N PHE A 25 -15.25 6.59 -3.53
CA PHE A 25 -15.47 6.89 -4.96
C PHE A 25 -15.61 5.64 -5.82
N ALA A 26 -14.88 4.57 -5.51
CA ALA A 26 -14.94 3.32 -6.25
C ALA A 26 -16.29 2.61 -6.11
N LEU A 27 -16.98 2.75 -4.97
CA LEU A 27 -18.33 2.22 -4.77
C LEU A 27 -19.40 2.99 -5.57
N GLU A 28 -19.13 4.25 -5.91
CA GLU A 28 -19.99 5.10 -6.75
C GLU A 28 -19.61 5.05 -8.24
N ALA A 29 -18.74 4.13 -8.64
CA ALA A 29 -18.12 4.05 -9.98
C ALA A 29 -19.09 3.73 -11.15
N SER A 30 -20.40 3.69 -10.91
CA SER A 30 -21.39 3.72 -11.99
C SER A 30 -21.33 5.00 -12.82
N ASP A 31 -20.78 6.09 -12.25
CA ASP A 31 -20.40 7.30 -12.96
C ASP A 31 -18.92 7.28 -13.37
N ALA A 32 -18.65 7.61 -14.63
CA ALA A 32 -17.28 7.70 -15.17
C ALA A 32 -16.43 8.74 -14.43
N PHE A 33 -17.03 9.82 -13.93
CA PHE A 33 -16.34 10.84 -13.16
C PHE A 33 -15.81 10.28 -11.83
N PHE A 34 -16.63 9.54 -11.08
CA PHE A 34 -16.21 8.91 -9.82
C PHE A 34 -15.16 7.82 -10.04
N SER A 35 -15.26 7.06 -11.14
CA SER A 35 -14.22 6.10 -11.54
C SER A 35 -12.86 6.77 -11.74
N ILE A 36 -12.82 7.91 -12.45
CA ILE A 36 -11.60 8.68 -12.68
C ILE A 36 -11.08 9.25 -11.35
N LEU A 37 -11.95 9.83 -10.52
CA LEU A 37 -11.55 10.37 -9.22
C LEU A 37 -10.96 9.30 -8.30
N ALA A 38 -11.56 8.11 -8.25
CA ALA A 38 -11.06 7.00 -7.45
C ALA A 38 -9.60 6.67 -7.81
N VAL A 39 -9.32 6.49 -9.11
CA VAL A 39 -7.97 6.19 -9.60
C VAL A 39 -6.99 7.34 -9.29
N LEU A 40 -7.40 8.60 -9.50
CA LEU A 40 -6.55 9.76 -9.22
C LEU A 40 -6.22 9.91 -7.72
N VAL A 41 -7.20 9.69 -6.85
CA VAL A 41 -7.00 9.70 -5.39
C VAL A 41 -5.97 8.65 -5.01
N LEU A 42 -6.12 7.43 -5.52
CA LEU A 42 -5.27 6.31 -5.15
C LEU A 42 -3.83 6.53 -5.63
N ILE A 43 -3.63 6.92 -6.90
CA ILE A 43 -2.29 7.23 -7.43
C ILE A 43 -1.63 8.36 -6.63
N GLY A 44 -2.36 9.45 -6.39
CA GLY A 44 -1.83 10.63 -5.71
C GLY A 44 -1.47 10.34 -4.25
N GLY A 45 -2.36 9.66 -3.54
CA GLY A 45 -2.19 9.32 -2.14
C GLY A 45 -1.09 8.29 -1.90
N LEU A 46 -1.03 7.21 -2.69
CA LEU A 46 0.05 6.22 -2.61
C LEU A 46 1.39 6.82 -3.03
N THR A 47 1.42 7.74 -4.01
CA THR A 47 2.67 8.43 -4.36
C THR A 47 3.16 9.28 -3.18
N LEU A 48 2.25 9.97 -2.50
CA LEU A 48 2.57 10.77 -1.32
C LEU A 48 3.08 9.90 -0.16
N GLU A 49 2.40 8.79 0.11
CA GLU A 49 2.85 7.75 1.07
C GLU A 49 4.29 7.34 0.75
N HIS A 50 4.56 6.90 -0.49
CA HIS A 50 5.88 6.41 -0.88
C HIS A 50 7.00 7.45 -0.73
N LEU A 51 6.69 8.73 -0.98
CA LEU A 51 7.65 9.82 -0.79
C LEU A 51 7.96 10.06 0.69
N ILE A 52 6.94 10.00 1.56
CA ILE A 52 7.13 10.13 3.01
C ILE A 52 7.90 8.92 3.54
N THR A 53 7.56 7.70 3.10
CA THR A 53 8.25 6.46 3.45
C THR A 53 9.72 6.49 3.05
N TYR A 54 10.03 7.00 1.86
CA TYR A 54 11.41 7.19 1.42
C TYR A 54 12.18 8.12 2.38
N ASN A 55 11.57 9.24 2.77
CA ASN A 55 12.17 10.18 3.70
C ASN A 55 12.41 9.56 5.09
N VAL A 56 11.50 8.71 5.56
CA VAL A 56 11.67 7.97 6.82
C VAL A 56 12.85 7.00 6.74
N ILE A 57 12.95 6.22 5.68
CA ILE A 57 14.06 5.26 5.47
C ILE A 57 15.41 5.99 5.39
N HIS A 58 15.47 7.11 4.67
CA HIS A 58 16.69 7.88 4.44
C HIS A 58 16.96 8.97 5.49
N LYS A 59 16.23 8.95 6.62
CA LYS A 59 16.41 9.87 7.77
C LYS A 59 16.29 11.37 7.40
N ARG A 60 15.52 11.69 6.36
CA ARG A 60 15.24 13.06 5.90
C ARG A 60 14.10 13.70 6.72
N SER A 61 13.80 14.97 6.44
CA SER A 61 12.58 15.61 6.95
C SER A 61 11.35 15.01 6.25
N LEU A 62 10.21 14.89 6.95
CA LEU A 62 9.03 14.16 6.45
C LEU A 62 8.58 14.65 5.07
N PHE A 63 8.47 15.98 4.94
CA PHE A 63 7.94 16.64 3.75
C PHE A 63 9.03 17.33 2.92
N ASP A 64 10.29 16.88 3.04
CA ASP A 64 11.35 17.35 2.16
C ASP A 64 11.38 16.50 0.88
N PHE A 65 10.71 17.00 -0.16
CA PHE A 65 10.59 16.29 -1.43
C PHE A 65 11.67 16.66 -2.46
N ARG A 66 12.65 17.48 -2.09
CA ARG A 66 13.66 17.97 -3.03
C ARG A 66 14.60 16.85 -3.45
N GLY A 67 14.77 16.63 -4.75
CA GLY A 67 15.68 15.62 -5.30
C GLY A 67 15.27 14.17 -5.03
N LEU A 68 14.00 13.92 -4.67
CA LEU A 68 13.47 12.56 -4.54
C LEU A 68 13.25 11.90 -5.90
N PRO A 69 13.32 10.56 -5.98
CA PRO A 69 13.03 9.80 -7.20
C PRO A 69 11.51 9.73 -7.47
N VAL A 70 10.84 10.88 -7.59
CA VAL A 70 9.37 11.00 -7.73
C VAL A 70 8.84 10.16 -8.88
N GLY A 71 9.52 10.15 -10.02
CA GLY A 71 9.10 9.37 -11.19
C GLY A 71 9.06 7.85 -10.92
N GLN A 72 10.05 7.31 -10.21
CA GLN A 72 10.05 5.88 -9.85
C GLN A 72 8.94 5.58 -8.85
N LYS A 73 8.73 6.45 -7.85
CA LYS A 73 7.67 6.28 -6.85
C LYS A 73 6.27 6.38 -7.45
N ALA A 74 6.06 7.28 -8.41
CA ALA A 74 4.80 7.36 -9.15
C ALA A 74 4.53 6.07 -9.96
N VAL A 75 5.56 5.46 -10.57
CA VAL A 75 5.40 4.19 -11.29
C VAL A 75 5.05 3.04 -10.34
N VAL A 76 5.71 2.97 -9.18
CA VAL A 76 5.37 1.99 -8.13
C VAL A 76 3.91 2.17 -7.69
N SER A 77 3.50 3.40 -7.35
CA SER A 77 2.11 3.69 -6.97
C SER A 77 1.09 3.39 -8.07
N LEU A 78 1.46 3.50 -9.35
CA LEU A 78 0.60 3.08 -10.46
C LEU A 78 0.40 1.56 -10.51
N ILE A 79 1.45 0.79 -10.22
CA ILE A 79 1.38 -0.69 -10.13
C ILE A 79 0.46 -1.06 -8.97
N GLU A 80 0.70 -0.49 -7.79
CA GLU A 80 -0.08 -0.74 -6.59
C GLU A 80 -1.55 -0.33 -6.77
N THR A 81 -1.82 0.83 -7.38
CA THR A 81 -3.18 1.26 -7.77
C THR A 81 -3.87 0.19 -8.62
N GLY A 82 -3.17 -0.35 -9.62
CA GLY A 82 -3.70 -1.42 -10.47
C GLY A 82 -4.04 -2.68 -9.68
N ILE A 83 -3.20 -3.05 -8.71
CA ILE A 83 -3.41 -4.20 -7.82
C ILE A 83 -4.66 -3.99 -6.96
N TRP A 84 -4.81 -2.84 -6.32
CA TRP A 84 -5.99 -2.48 -5.53
C TRP A 84 -7.29 -2.52 -6.36
N VAL A 85 -7.26 -1.97 -7.58
CA VAL A 85 -8.41 -2.01 -8.49
C VAL A 85 -8.75 -3.45 -8.88
N VAL A 86 -7.76 -4.27 -9.26
CA VAL A 86 -7.98 -5.68 -9.61
C VAL A 86 -8.56 -6.46 -8.43
N TRP A 87 -8.01 -6.25 -7.23
CA TRP A 87 -8.52 -6.87 -5.99
C TRP A 87 -9.99 -6.51 -5.75
N LEU A 88 -10.34 -5.22 -5.80
CA LEU A 88 -11.70 -4.78 -5.57
C LEU A 88 -12.66 -5.31 -6.64
N VAL A 89 -12.24 -5.32 -7.91
CA VAL A 89 -13.04 -5.90 -9.00
C VAL A 89 -13.34 -7.36 -8.70
N ILE A 90 -12.32 -8.18 -8.39
CA ILE A 90 -12.51 -9.61 -8.08
C ILE A 90 -13.44 -9.79 -6.88
N ALA A 91 -13.22 -9.04 -5.80
CA ALA A 91 -14.01 -9.15 -4.57
C ALA A 91 -15.48 -8.77 -4.75
N ARG A 92 -15.81 -7.99 -5.79
CA ARG A 92 -17.17 -7.51 -6.10
C ARG A 92 -17.86 -8.29 -7.21
N GLN A 93 -17.18 -9.22 -7.87
CA GLN A 93 -17.84 -10.07 -8.87
C GLN A 93 -18.64 -11.18 -8.17
N ASP A 94 -19.61 -11.75 -8.87
CA ASP A 94 -20.30 -12.98 -8.46
C ASP A 94 -19.89 -14.09 -9.44
N ILE A 95 -18.74 -14.71 -9.16
CA ILE A 95 -18.07 -15.67 -10.07
C ILE A 95 -17.71 -16.99 -9.40
N ALA A 96 -17.77 -17.05 -8.07
CA ALA A 96 -17.30 -18.17 -7.28
C ALA A 96 -18.29 -18.60 -6.19
N GLY A 97 -19.52 -18.09 -6.20
CA GLY A 97 -20.59 -18.56 -5.32
C GLY A 97 -20.32 -18.27 -3.84
N GLY A 98 -19.77 -17.11 -3.51
CA GLY A 98 -19.53 -16.64 -2.14
C GLY A 98 -18.08 -16.77 -1.65
N PHE A 99 -17.14 -17.20 -2.51
CA PHE A 99 -15.71 -17.31 -2.19
C PHE A 99 -14.87 -16.13 -2.70
N GLU A 100 -15.50 -15.06 -3.20
CA GLU A 100 -14.83 -13.98 -3.93
C GLU A 100 -13.87 -13.19 -3.06
N HIS A 101 -14.24 -12.90 -1.80
CA HIS A 101 -13.32 -12.25 -0.85
C HIS A 101 -12.06 -13.08 -0.58
N ILE A 102 -12.18 -14.42 -0.54
CA ILE A 102 -11.04 -15.32 -0.33
C ILE A 102 -10.16 -15.33 -1.57
N ILE A 103 -10.74 -15.47 -2.76
CA ILE A 103 -10.00 -15.45 -4.02
C ILE A 103 -9.29 -14.11 -4.19
N ALA A 104 -10.00 -13.01 -3.96
CA ALA A 104 -9.44 -11.66 -4.03
C ALA A 104 -8.28 -11.50 -3.05
N ALA A 105 -8.41 -11.97 -1.79
CA ALA A 105 -7.33 -11.91 -0.80
C ALA A 105 -6.08 -12.69 -1.24
N VAL A 106 -6.25 -13.88 -1.83
CA VAL A 106 -5.14 -14.69 -2.34
C VAL A 106 -4.45 -14.01 -3.53
N VAL A 107 -5.23 -13.43 -4.44
CA VAL A 107 -4.69 -12.67 -5.60
C VAL A 107 -3.95 -11.43 -5.11
N LEU A 108 -4.54 -10.65 -4.20
CA LEU A 108 -3.92 -9.47 -3.60
C LEU A 108 -2.59 -9.83 -2.93
N PHE A 109 -2.57 -10.88 -2.10
CA PHE A 109 -1.34 -11.35 -1.47
C PHE A 109 -0.24 -11.69 -2.48
N GLY A 110 -0.56 -12.42 -3.54
CA GLY A 110 0.40 -12.78 -4.58
C GLY A 110 0.96 -11.56 -5.33
N LEU A 111 0.09 -10.60 -5.64
CA LEU A 111 0.48 -9.35 -6.31
C LEU A 111 1.28 -8.42 -5.40
N LEU A 112 0.92 -8.31 -4.12
CA LEU A 112 1.65 -7.50 -3.14
C LEU A 112 3.07 -8.01 -2.90
N ILE A 113 3.33 -9.33 -2.97
CA ILE A 113 4.73 -9.82 -2.91
C ILE A 113 5.57 -9.19 -4.02
N ILE A 114 5.01 -9.08 -5.22
CA ILE A 114 5.70 -8.53 -6.39
C ILE A 114 5.87 -7.03 -6.23
N GLU A 115 4.79 -6.33 -5.91
CA GLU A 115 4.76 -4.90 -5.63
C GLU A 115 5.82 -4.53 -4.58
N HIS A 116 5.76 -5.17 -3.41
CA HIS A 116 6.64 -4.87 -2.29
C HIS A 116 8.11 -5.13 -2.61
N THR A 117 8.40 -6.12 -3.46
CA THR A 117 9.77 -6.36 -3.93
C THR A 117 10.24 -5.26 -4.88
N ILE A 118 9.37 -4.76 -5.76
CA ILE A 118 9.66 -3.64 -6.66
C ILE A 118 9.84 -2.34 -5.86
N SER A 119 8.97 -2.11 -4.87
CA SER A 119 9.06 -1.01 -3.90
C SER A 119 10.41 -1.03 -3.19
N ASP A 120 10.80 -2.17 -2.62
CA ASP A 120 12.09 -2.36 -1.94
C ASP A 120 13.28 -2.08 -2.86
N ASN A 121 13.24 -2.51 -4.13
CA ASN A 121 14.28 -2.16 -5.10
C ASN A 121 14.45 -0.64 -5.19
N VAL A 122 13.35 0.11 -5.34
CA VAL A 122 13.41 1.57 -5.46
C VAL A 122 13.87 2.23 -4.16
N PHE A 123 13.39 1.75 -3.01
CA PHE A 123 13.80 2.29 -1.70
C PHE A 123 15.27 2.02 -1.38
N THR A 124 15.86 0.95 -1.90
CA THR A 124 17.28 0.59 -1.69
C THR A 124 18.20 1.06 -2.82
N GLY A 125 17.68 1.84 -3.79
CA GLY A 125 18.47 2.42 -4.88
C GLY A 125 18.81 1.46 -6.03
N ARG A 126 18.13 0.31 -6.10
CA ARG A 126 18.21 -0.66 -7.22
C ARG A 126 17.33 -0.23 -8.40
N LYS A 127 17.46 -0.93 -9.53
CA LYS A 127 16.54 -0.72 -10.67
C LYS A 127 15.15 -1.28 -10.32
N LEU A 128 14.10 -0.60 -10.80
CA LEU A 128 12.69 -0.91 -10.51
C LEU A 128 12.36 -2.42 -10.53
N PHE A 129 12.67 -3.09 -11.64
CA PHE A 129 12.38 -4.53 -11.84
C PHE A 129 13.60 -5.44 -11.66
N GLU A 130 14.59 -5.03 -10.86
CA GLU A 130 15.79 -5.86 -10.61
C GLU A 130 15.42 -7.18 -9.92
N ARG A 131 14.44 -7.13 -9.01
CA ARG A 131 13.83 -8.29 -8.37
C ARG A 131 12.32 -8.18 -8.45
N LEU A 132 11.66 -9.30 -8.73
CA LEU A 132 10.20 -9.38 -8.83
C LEU A 132 9.57 -10.18 -7.68
N ALA A 133 10.35 -10.91 -6.90
CA ALA A 133 9.89 -11.59 -5.70
C ALA A 133 11.04 -11.77 -4.72
N ASP A 134 10.77 -11.54 -3.44
CA ASP A 134 11.70 -11.77 -2.35
C ASP A 134 10.95 -12.38 -1.15
N LYS A 135 11.49 -13.45 -0.58
CA LYS A 135 10.85 -14.13 0.56
C LYS A 135 10.72 -13.21 1.78
N ARG A 136 11.54 -12.16 1.86
CA ARG A 136 11.54 -11.18 2.95
C ARG A 136 10.31 -10.28 2.90
N THR A 137 9.65 -10.12 1.74
CA THR A 137 8.45 -9.30 1.60
C THR A 137 7.15 -10.03 1.91
N ILE A 138 7.19 -11.37 1.97
CA ILE A 138 6.02 -12.22 2.25
C ILE A 138 5.33 -11.82 3.56
N GLY A 139 6.13 -11.56 4.60
CA GLY A 139 5.61 -11.35 5.95
C GLY A 139 4.74 -10.10 6.12
N PHE A 140 5.02 -9.04 5.37
CA PHE A 140 4.20 -7.83 5.42
C PHE A 140 3.14 -7.80 4.31
N SER A 141 3.41 -8.45 3.16
CA SER A 141 2.39 -8.68 2.11
C SER A 141 1.18 -9.46 2.63
N ILE A 142 1.38 -10.47 3.50
CA ILE A 142 0.26 -11.23 4.07
C ILE A 142 -0.55 -10.40 5.08
N VAL A 143 0.12 -9.52 5.83
CA VAL A 143 -0.54 -8.65 6.82
C VAL A 143 -1.48 -7.69 6.12
N GLU A 144 -1.00 -7.05 5.06
CA GLU A 144 -1.81 -6.12 4.27
C GLU A 144 -2.96 -6.82 3.56
N ALA A 145 -2.70 -7.92 2.86
CA ALA A 145 -3.75 -8.66 2.16
C ALA A 145 -4.85 -9.14 3.11
N ALA A 146 -4.48 -9.64 4.29
CA ALA A 146 -5.44 -10.03 5.32
C ALA A 146 -6.20 -8.82 5.89
N GLY A 147 -5.51 -7.72 6.16
CA GLY A 147 -6.09 -6.47 6.63
C GLY A 147 -7.12 -5.91 5.65
N ALA A 148 -6.77 -5.83 4.37
CA ALA A 148 -7.62 -5.39 3.28
C ALA A 148 -8.87 -6.28 3.12
N ALA A 149 -8.69 -7.61 3.16
CA ALA A 149 -9.80 -8.55 3.06
C ALA A 149 -10.79 -8.41 4.23
N ILE A 150 -10.29 -8.35 5.46
CA ILE A 150 -11.13 -8.17 6.66
C ILE A 150 -11.81 -6.79 6.62
N TRP A 151 -11.08 -5.74 6.21
CA TRP A 151 -11.63 -4.40 6.05
C TRP A 151 -12.84 -4.39 5.11
N LEU A 152 -12.72 -4.99 3.92
CA LEU A 152 -13.80 -5.03 2.95
C LEU A 152 -15.01 -5.83 3.45
N VAL A 153 -14.78 -7.00 4.06
CA VAL A 153 -15.85 -7.82 4.67
C VAL A 153 -16.58 -7.04 5.75
N LEU A 154 -15.86 -6.29 6.59
CA LEU A 154 -16.46 -5.46 7.65
C LEU A 154 -17.31 -4.32 7.09
N ILE A 155 -16.91 -3.73 5.96
CA ILE A 155 -17.74 -2.75 5.24
C ILE A 155 -19.03 -3.40 4.75
N ASP A 156 -18.94 -4.60 4.18
CA ASP A 156 -20.10 -5.31 3.61
C ASP A 156 -21.15 -5.73 4.66
N VAL A 157 -20.76 -5.79 5.94
CA VAL A 157 -21.67 -6.07 7.07
C VAL A 157 -21.99 -4.83 7.92
N ASP A 158 -21.88 -3.63 7.32
CA ASP A 158 -22.20 -2.33 7.95
C ASP A 158 -21.33 -1.98 9.19
N LEU A 159 -20.13 -2.55 9.30
CA LEU A 159 -19.15 -2.29 10.36
C LEU A 159 -17.97 -1.44 9.84
N ALA A 160 -18.24 -0.45 9.01
CA ALA A 160 -17.22 0.33 8.30
C ALA A 160 -16.16 0.95 9.21
N ILE A 161 -16.54 1.50 10.37
CA ILE A 161 -15.59 2.09 11.34
C ILE A 161 -14.61 1.03 11.87
N LEU A 162 -15.12 -0.17 12.21
CA LEU A 162 -14.27 -1.27 12.64
C LEU A 162 -13.35 -1.74 11.52
N GLY A 163 -13.86 -1.75 10.28
CA GLY A 163 -13.07 -2.01 9.09
C GLY A 163 -11.88 -1.05 8.95
N VAL A 164 -12.11 0.26 9.09
CA VAL A 164 -11.03 1.27 9.03
C VAL A 164 -10.00 1.07 10.14
N ILE A 165 -10.45 0.68 11.34
CA ILE A 165 -9.53 0.36 12.46
C ILE A 165 -8.66 -0.85 12.10
N VAL A 166 -9.24 -1.91 11.53
CA VAL A 166 -8.48 -3.09 11.10
C VAL A 166 -7.47 -2.74 10.01
N LEU A 167 -7.89 -1.97 9.01
CA LEU A 167 -7.00 -1.48 7.94
C LEU A 167 -5.82 -0.71 8.54
N ALA A 168 -6.08 0.25 9.42
CA ALA A 168 -5.04 1.06 10.05
C ALA A 168 -4.04 0.24 10.88
N ILE A 169 -4.52 -0.78 11.60
CA ILE A 169 -3.65 -1.69 12.37
C ILE A 169 -2.79 -2.53 11.42
N ALA A 170 -3.39 -3.09 10.37
CA ALA A 170 -2.69 -3.90 9.39
C ALA A 170 -1.61 -3.09 8.65
N SER A 171 -1.95 -1.93 8.09
CA SER A 171 -1.00 -1.01 7.45
C SER A 171 0.11 -0.59 8.42
N PHE A 172 -0.21 -0.25 9.68
CA PHE A 172 0.83 0.10 10.66
C PHE A 172 1.81 -1.05 10.93
N LEU A 173 1.33 -2.29 11.02
CA LEU A 173 2.17 -3.47 11.23
C LEU A 173 3.04 -3.77 10.00
N GLU A 174 2.43 -3.75 8.81
CA GLU A 174 3.09 -3.89 7.51
C GLU A 174 4.23 -2.84 7.39
N HIS A 175 3.92 -1.56 7.59
CA HIS A 175 4.88 -0.47 7.48
C HIS A 175 6.04 -0.58 8.47
N ASN A 176 5.78 -1.05 9.70
CA ASN A 176 6.85 -1.33 10.66
C ASN A 176 7.78 -2.43 10.15
N LEU A 177 7.23 -3.51 9.58
CA LEU A 177 8.01 -4.62 9.03
C LEU A 177 8.83 -4.16 7.81
N ALA A 178 8.22 -3.43 6.87
CA ALA A 178 8.87 -2.90 5.67
C ALA A 178 10.01 -1.93 6.01
N VAL A 179 9.78 -0.94 6.88
CA VAL A 179 10.83 0.00 7.31
C VAL A 179 11.94 -0.73 8.08
N ASN A 180 11.60 -1.72 8.91
CA ASN A 180 12.62 -2.53 9.61
C ASN A 180 13.47 -3.34 8.64
N LEU A 181 12.89 -3.87 7.56
CA LEU A 181 13.62 -4.57 6.51
C LEU A 181 14.59 -3.62 5.81
N ALA A 182 14.09 -2.49 5.32
CA ALA A 182 14.89 -1.51 4.59
C ALA A 182 16.09 -0.99 5.41
N LEU A 183 15.89 -0.69 6.70
CA LEU A 183 16.97 -0.21 7.57
C LEU A 183 18.03 -1.28 7.87
N ARG A 184 17.70 -2.58 7.78
CA ARG A 184 18.69 -3.66 7.92
C ARG A 184 19.56 -3.82 6.67
N GLU A 185 19.06 -3.41 5.51
CA GLU A 185 19.75 -3.55 4.23
C GLU A 185 20.65 -2.35 3.87
N ASP A 186 20.47 -1.21 4.55
CA ASP A 186 21.30 -0.02 4.35
C ASP A 186 22.75 -0.25 4.86
N PRO A 187 23.76 -0.36 3.96
CA PRO A 187 25.15 -0.59 4.35
C PRO A 187 25.76 0.57 5.13
N GLN A 188 25.13 1.77 5.09
CA GLN A 188 25.60 2.94 5.83
C GLN A 188 25.24 2.90 7.32
N GLN A 189 24.44 1.92 7.79
CA GLN A 189 24.14 1.73 9.22
C GLN A 189 25.05 0.72 9.93
N LEU A 190 25.90 0.00 9.19
CA LEU A 190 26.92 -0.89 9.74
C LEU A 190 28.28 -0.17 9.96
N ARG A 191 28.31 1.16 9.88
CA ARG A 191 29.48 2.00 10.12
C ARG A 191 29.20 3.09 11.15
#